data_AF-U1PYZ5-F1
#
_entry.id   AF-U1PYZ5-F1
#
_cell.length_a   1.000
_cell.length_b   1.000
_cell.length_c   1.000
_cell.angle_alpha   90.00
_cell.angle_beta   90.00
_cell.angle_gamma   90.00
#
_symmetry.space_group_name_H-M   'P 1'
#
loop_
_entity.id
_entity.type
_entity.pdbx_description
1 polymer ?
#
loop_
_entity_poly.entity_id
_entity_poly.type
_entity_poly.pdbx_seq_one_letter_code
_entity_poly.pdbx_strand_id
1 'polypeptide(L)'
;MFPQHDWQRTYETGQDDLFEDFYQPFLRDATQYDRIAGYLSLRGLASALEGVDSLLETDGQVRVIAGADLREREKGVLFPDRDEVFPDWIESQLSIIAELLDRGNLTIKVADIEQSTGVFHSKLGIGRDGNQNVISFEGSVNETPSGWLRNYERFKVHRSWEQVEQEYVTRDRQTFKTLWNDDHPYVDLYDLTDAEKADIINWKTDSSKSLNTHIETVRNGRPDTVLSEWELAEIVSITGRTPGGIHVAEDVSTVTPWPHQRTIADTAVSLYPNNLLFCDEVGLGKTIEVGLTLSRLIRTGEVETALLLVPASLVRQWQNELYDRFNIMGYYFDRRNHRNVLVGPLGDESEQVHELQGTRTAGTWEDTPIGDFIATRDRPTVIIQSWHRARLSQNQRHVAPEQRENIWDVTVVDEAHNARGSHTNFYELLTYVENASTCLYPLTATPMQIDIGELYDLLRLCNLPESWDDRDSFQEFYRTQMILESALEVVGEDPTGFGSLYNDTERVFQRRYEEIFGSSLSTEEVKQRLQMFARMISDHAELYPGYDTHVDKLTGSSGSNSSLNLSDRANIEKLLDTNERTFKSPGDLLYDC
;
A
#
# COMPACT_ATOMS: atom_id res chain seq x y z
N MET A 1 10.54 -15.64 19.28
CA MET A 1 11.41 -16.85 19.43
C MET A 1 10.56 -18.10 19.28
N PHE A 2 11.06 -19.17 18.65
CA PHE A 2 10.21 -20.26 18.15
C PHE A 2 9.22 -20.86 19.16
N PRO A 3 9.59 -21.19 20.42
CA PRO A 3 8.63 -21.79 21.35
C PRO A 3 7.49 -20.86 21.80
N GLN A 4 7.49 -19.58 21.41
CA GLN A 4 6.43 -18.62 21.71
C GLN A 4 5.27 -18.68 20.70
N HIS A 5 5.46 -19.39 19.59
CA HIS A 5 4.46 -19.61 18.55
C HIS A 5 3.80 -20.97 18.70
N ASP A 6 2.48 -21.05 18.42
CA ASP A 6 1.73 -22.30 18.44
C ASP A 6 1.82 -23.01 17.08
N TRP A 7 2.90 -23.77 16.89
CA TRP A 7 3.16 -24.47 15.64
C TRP A 7 2.25 -25.69 15.47
N GLN A 8 1.62 -25.82 14.31
CA GLN A 8 0.92 -27.04 13.94
C GLN A 8 1.93 -28.13 13.51
N ARG A 9 1.56 -29.40 13.70
CA ARG A 9 2.38 -30.54 13.24
C ARG A 9 2.33 -30.74 11.72
N THR A 10 1.30 -30.17 11.10
CA THR A 10 1.05 -30.26 9.67
C THR A 10 0.43 -28.95 9.26
N TYR A 11 0.90 -28.42 8.14
CA TYR A 11 0.30 -27.29 7.47
C TYR A 11 -0.13 -27.75 6.07
N GLU A 12 -1.33 -27.35 5.66
CA GLU A 12 -1.98 -27.83 4.45
C GLU A 12 -2.78 -26.71 3.77
N THR A 13 -2.57 -26.53 2.46
CA THR A 13 -3.30 -25.54 1.66
C THR A 13 -4.82 -25.75 1.78
N GLY A 14 -5.53 -24.69 2.12
CA GLY A 14 -6.99 -24.68 2.28
C GLY A 14 -7.46 -24.97 3.71
N GLN A 15 -6.57 -25.41 4.60
CA GLN A 15 -6.80 -25.42 6.06
C GLN A 15 -6.04 -24.30 6.76
N ASP A 16 -4.81 -24.04 6.31
CA ASP A 16 -3.91 -23.04 6.87
C ASP A 16 -3.46 -22.05 5.79
N ASP A 17 -3.16 -20.81 6.17
CA ASP A 17 -2.39 -19.87 5.36
C ASP A 17 -0.91 -20.20 5.54
N LEU A 18 -0.32 -20.91 4.57
CA LEU A 18 1.05 -21.41 4.70
C LEU A 18 2.08 -20.28 4.91
N PHE A 19 1.80 -19.07 4.39
CA PHE A 19 2.71 -17.95 4.52
C PHE A 19 2.57 -17.29 5.90
N GLU A 20 1.37 -16.83 6.26
CA GLU A 20 1.11 -16.13 7.51
C GLU A 20 1.22 -17.06 8.74
N ASP A 21 0.72 -18.30 8.65
CA ASP A 21 0.66 -19.22 9.79
C ASP A 21 1.98 -19.97 10.04
N PHE A 22 2.87 -20.05 9.04
CA PHE A 22 4.15 -20.76 9.16
C PHE A 22 5.35 -19.94 8.71
N TYR A 23 5.48 -19.59 7.43
CA TYR A 23 6.72 -19.05 6.88
C TYR A 23 7.12 -17.69 7.46
N GLN A 24 6.17 -16.77 7.62
CA GLN A 24 6.43 -15.44 8.18
C GLN A 24 6.93 -15.51 9.64
N PRO A 25 6.24 -16.17 10.59
CA PRO A 25 6.77 -16.31 11.96
C PRO A 25 8.05 -17.15 12.01
N PHE A 26 8.20 -18.16 11.14
CA PHE A 26 9.37 -19.05 11.12
C PHE A 26 10.62 -18.29 10.67
N LEU A 27 10.55 -17.54 9.58
CA LEU A 27 11.69 -16.79 9.09
C LEU A 27 11.97 -15.60 10.01
N ARG A 28 10.94 -14.93 10.56
CA ARG A 28 11.11 -13.82 11.50
C ARG A 28 11.95 -14.17 12.72
N ASP A 29 11.81 -15.36 13.27
CA ASP A 29 12.58 -15.76 14.44
C ASP A 29 13.88 -16.52 14.11
N ALA A 30 14.10 -16.89 12.84
CA ALA A 30 15.26 -17.66 12.42
C ALA A 30 16.52 -16.80 12.36
N THR A 31 17.58 -17.27 13.01
CA THR A 31 18.96 -16.74 12.88
C THR A 31 19.79 -17.55 11.88
N GLN A 32 19.36 -18.77 11.57
CA GLN A 32 19.96 -19.61 10.54
C GLN A 32 18.85 -20.36 9.81
N TYR A 33 18.93 -20.41 8.48
CA TYR A 33 18.01 -21.12 7.63
C TYR A 33 18.74 -22.03 6.63
N ASP A 34 18.57 -23.33 6.79
CA ASP A 34 19.14 -24.36 5.92
C ASP A 34 18.04 -24.93 5.01
N ARG A 35 18.26 -24.88 3.68
CA ARG A 35 17.26 -25.27 2.68
C ARG A 35 17.82 -26.25 1.66
N ILE A 36 17.08 -27.32 1.38
CA ILE A 36 17.30 -28.23 0.26
C ILE A 36 16.15 -28.06 -0.72
N ALA A 37 16.46 -27.74 -1.97
CA ALA A 37 15.48 -27.54 -3.03
C ALA A 37 15.92 -28.23 -4.32
N GLY A 38 15.11 -29.18 -4.80
CA GLY A 38 15.34 -29.81 -6.11
C GLY A 38 15.28 -28.84 -7.29
N TYR A 39 14.47 -27.79 -7.18
CA TYR A 39 14.41 -26.67 -8.12
C TYR A 39 14.47 -25.37 -7.34
N LEU A 40 15.49 -24.55 -7.60
CA LEU A 40 15.66 -23.26 -6.93
C LEU A 40 15.02 -22.15 -7.77
N SER A 41 14.21 -21.31 -7.14
CA SER A 41 13.76 -20.04 -7.70
C SER A 41 14.25 -18.91 -6.81
N LEU A 42 15.13 -18.05 -7.34
CA LEU A 42 15.65 -16.92 -6.55
C LEU A 42 14.56 -15.93 -6.18
N ARG A 43 13.57 -15.72 -7.05
CA ARG A 43 12.40 -14.90 -6.72
C ARG A 43 11.59 -15.50 -5.57
N GLY A 44 11.37 -16.82 -5.58
CA GLY A 44 10.66 -17.50 -4.48
C GLY A 44 11.39 -17.39 -3.14
N LEU A 45 12.71 -17.55 -3.17
CA LEU A 45 13.57 -17.33 -2.01
C LEU A 45 13.55 -15.85 -1.56
N ALA A 46 13.61 -14.90 -2.50
CA ALA A 46 13.53 -13.48 -2.20
C ALA A 46 12.20 -13.11 -1.54
N SER A 47 11.07 -13.57 -2.09
CA SER A 47 9.75 -13.33 -1.50
C SER A 47 9.61 -13.94 -0.10
N ALA A 48 10.30 -15.06 0.18
CA ALA A 48 10.36 -15.62 1.53
C ALA A 48 11.06 -14.67 2.52
N LEU A 49 12.14 -14.03 2.05
CA LEU A 49 13.03 -13.22 2.87
C LEU A 49 12.59 -11.74 2.99
N GLU A 50 11.84 -11.22 2.01
CA GLU A 50 11.40 -9.81 1.95
C GLU A 50 10.43 -9.43 3.08
N GLY A 51 9.66 -10.38 3.62
CA GLY A 51 8.74 -10.15 4.74
C GLY A 51 9.40 -10.21 6.13
N VAL A 52 10.74 -10.23 6.20
CA VAL A 52 11.49 -10.66 7.38
C VAL A 52 12.73 -9.80 7.59
N ASP A 53 12.58 -8.70 8.32
CA ASP A 53 13.69 -7.78 8.65
C ASP A 53 14.79 -8.48 9.47
N SER A 54 14.45 -9.48 10.27
CA SER A 54 15.39 -10.10 11.21
C SER A 54 16.55 -10.86 10.55
N LEU A 55 16.36 -11.52 9.41
CA LEU A 55 17.45 -12.20 8.68
C LEU A 55 18.32 -11.21 7.88
N LEU A 56 17.79 -10.03 7.55
CA LEU A 56 18.45 -8.97 6.78
C LEU A 56 19.20 -7.97 7.67
N GLU A 57 18.69 -7.72 8.88
CA GLU A 57 19.24 -6.80 9.88
C GLU A 57 20.18 -7.46 10.89
N THR A 58 20.26 -8.80 10.92
CA THR A 58 21.18 -9.56 11.78
C THR A 58 22.28 -10.26 10.95
N ASP A 59 23.33 -10.79 11.61
CA ASP A 59 24.34 -11.68 10.99
C ASP A 59 23.77 -13.08 10.65
N GLY A 60 22.49 -13.14 10.24
CA GLY A 60 21.79 -14.36 9.90
C GLY A 60 22.43 -15.12 8.73
N GLN A 61 22.29 -16.43 8.72
CA GLN A 61 22.93 -17.31 7.72
C GLN A 61 21.92 -18.17 6.99
N VAL A 62 21.86 -18.04 5.67
CA VAL A 62 21.03 -18.85 4.77
C VAL A 62 21.91 -19.77 3.95
N ARG A 63 21.63 -21.08 3.99
CA ARG A 63 22.41 -22.11 3.29
C ARG A 63 21.50 -22.94 2.40
N VAL A 64 21.73 -22.92 1.10
CA VAL A 64 20.86 -23.56 0.11
C VAL A 64 21.62 -24.64 -0.64
N ILE A 65 21.05 -25.85 -0.67
CA ILE A 65 21.45 -26.93 -1.57
C ILE A 65 20.41 -26.98 -2.70
N ALA A 66 20.82 -26.59 -3.90
CA ALA A 66 19.97 -26.54 -5.07
C ALA A 66 20.28 -27.69 -6.03
N GLY A 67 19.27 -28.17 -6.77
CA GLY A 67 19.51 -29.02 -7.94
C GLY A 67 20.22 -28.26 -9.08
N ALA A 68 20.80 -29.00 -10.03
CA ALA A 68 21.56 -28.45 -11.15
C ALA A 68 20.75 -27.64 -12.19
N ASP A 69 19.42 -27.76 -12.20
CA ASP A 69 18.54 -27.01 -13.12
C ASP A 69 18.28 -25.57 -12.61
N LEU A 70 19.07 -24.60 -13.10
CA LEU A 70 18.92 -23.16 -12.77
C LEU A 70 18.46 -22.33 -13.98
N ARG A 71 17.89 -21.14 -13.73
CA ARG A 71 17.35 -20.26 -14.78
C ARG A 71 18.43 -19.34 -15.33
N GLU A 72 18.56 -19.28 -16.65
CA GLU A 72 19.59 -18.44 -17.31
C GLU A 72 19.40 -16.94 -17.02
N ARG A 73 18.15 -16.47 -16.92
CA ARG A 73 17.86 -15.07 -16.57
C ARG A 73 18.31 -14.68 -15.16
N GLU A 74 18.49 -15.65 -14.26
CA GLU A 74 18.90 -15.44 -12.87
C GLU A 74 20.44 -15.48 -12.74
N LYS A 75 21.16 -15.76 -13.84
CA LYS A 75 22.61 -15.88 -13.87
C LYS A 75 23.35 -14.64 -13.36
N GLY A 76 22.88 -13.44 -13.72
CA GLY A 76 23.50 -12.19 -13.25
C GLY A 76 23.50 -12.08 -11.72
N VAL A 77 22.42 -12.49 -11.07
CA VAL A 77 22.28 -12.44 -9.60
C VAL A 77 23.15 -13.51 -8.92
N LEU A 78 23.34 -14.67 -9.55
CA LEU A 78 24.11 -15.79 -9.00
C LEU A 78 25.62 -15.57 -9.01
N PHE A 79 26.14 -14.68 -9.85
CA PHE A 79 27.58 -14.45 -10.02
C PHE A 79 27.94 -12.95 -9.98
N PRO A 80 27.85 -12.30 -8.80
CA PRO A 80 28.07 -10.87 -8.64
C PRO A 80 29.53 -10.41 -8.86
N ASP A 81 30.52 -11.31 -8.77
CA ASP A 81 31.97 -11.04 -8.98
C ASP A 81 32.38 -10.71 -10.43
N ARG A 82 31.43 -10.66 -11.36
CA ARG A 82 31.68 -10.23 -12.73
C ARG A 82 31.15 -8.81 -12.86
N ASP A 83 31.95 -7.90 -13.44
CA ASP A 83 31.60 -6.51 -13.76
C ASP A 83 30.41 -6.38 -14.77
N GLU A 84 29.40 -7.24 -14.66
CA GLU A 84 28.16 -7.19 -15.42
C GLU A 84 27.18 -6.26 -14.70
N VAL A 85 26.92 -5.13 -15.33
CA VAL A 85 25.88 -4.19 -14.92
C VAL A 85 24.54 -4.91 -14.96
N PHE A 86 23.90 -5.04 -13.80
CA PHE A 86 22.54 -5.53 -13.68
C PHE A 86 21.60 -4.69 -14.56
N PRO A 87 20.77 -5.29 -15.43
CA PRO A 87 19.74 -4.56 -16.15
C PRO A 87 18.74 -3.87 -15.20
N ASP A 88 18.24 -2.68 -15.56
CA ASP A 88 17.29 -1.90 -14.75
C ASP A 88 16.00 -2.64 -14.33
N TRP A 89 15.69 -3.78 -14.96
CA TRP A 89 14.51 -4.60 -14.66
C TRP A 89 14.73 -5.62 -13.53
N ILE A 90 15.89 -5.64 -12.88
CA ILE A 90 16.07 -6.45 -11.65
C ILE A 90 15.16 -5.86 -10.57
N GLU A 91 13.98 -6.48 -10.43
CA GLU A 91 13.00 -6.27 -9.36
C GLU A 91 13.71 -6.15 -8.01
N SER A 92 13.30 -5.18 -7.18
CA SER A 92 13.85 -4.89 -5.84
C SER A 92 14.05 -6.14 -4.97
N GLN A 93 13.25 -7.17 -5.19
CA GLN A 93 13.33 -8.49 -4.53
C GLN A 93 14.65 -9.23 -4.80
N LEU A 94 15.14 -9.24 -6.04
CA LEU A 94 16.36 -9.96 -6.39
C LEU A 94 17.63 -9.23 -5.94
N SER A 95 17.55 -7.93 -5.69
CA SER A 95 18.64 -7.15 -5.08
C SER A 95 18.98 -7.64 -3.68
N ILE A 96 17.98 -8.10 -2.90
CA ILE A 96 18.19 -8.71 -1.57
C ILE A 96 19.05 -9.97 -1.69
N ILE A 97 18.76 -10.83 -2.67
CA ILE A 97 19.52 -12.07 -2.90
C ILE A 97 20.95 -11.77 -3.33
N ALA A 98 21.13 -10.79 -4.23
CA ALA A 98 22.46 -10.37 -4.67
C ALA A 98 23.30 -9.85 -3.50
N GLU A 99 22.73 -8.99 -2.65
CA GLU A 99 23.39 -8.45 -1.47
C GLU A 99 23.76 -9.53 -0.45
N LEU A 100 22.86 -10.50 -0.19
CA LEU A 100 23.13 -11.59 0.74
C LEU A 100 24.23 -12.53 0.24
N LEU A 101 24.29 -12.78 -1.08
CA LEU A 101 25.37 -13.55 -1.69
C LEU A 101 26.71 -12.81 -1.57
N ASP A 102 26.73 -11.49 -1.84
CA ASP A 102 27.93 -10.65 -1.75
C ASP A 102 28.50 -10.57 -0.32
N ARG A 103 27.63 -10.38 0.68
CA ARG A 103 28.02 -10.37 2.10
C ARG A 103 28.41 -11.76 2.63
N GLY A 104 28.12 -12.83 1.89
CA GLY A 104 28.32 -14.22 2.33
C GLY A 104 27.31 -14.71 3.37
N ASN A 105 26.21 -13.96 3.58
CA ASN A 105 25.10 -14.36 4.44
C ASN A 105 24.19 -15.40 3.76
N LEU A 106 24.18 -15.46 2.43
CA LEU A 106 23.57 -16.53 1.65
C LEU A 106 24.65 -17.35 0.95
N THR A 107 24.66 -18.66 1.17
CA THR A 107 25.54 -19.59 0.44
C THR A 107 24.69 -20.58 -0.34
N ILE A 108 24.94 -20.71 -1.65
CA ILE A 108 24.26 -21.69 -2.52
C ILE A 108 25.29 -22.71 -3.00
N LYS A 109 24.96 -23.99 -2.87
CA LYS A 109 25.70 -25.11 -3.44
C LYS A 109 24.81 -25.91 -4.39
N VAL A 110 25.40 -26.47 -5.44
CA VAL A 110 24.70 -27.21 -6.49
C VAL A 110 24.95 -28.70 -6.31
N ALA A 111 23.86 -29.46 -6.17
CA ALA A 111 23.86 -30.90 -6.07
C ALA A 111 23.80 -31.53 -7.47
N ASP A 112 24.75 -32.42 -7.73
CA ASP A 112 24.76 -33.29 -8.91
C ASP A 112 24.59 -34.76 -8.48
N ILE A 113 23.96 -35.56 -9.33
CA ILE A 113 23.78 -37.00 -9.12
C ILE A 113 24.55 -37.70 -10.24
N GLU A 114 25.74 -38.23 -9.91
CA GLU A 114 26.64 -38.92 -10.84
C GLU A 114 25.98 -40.07 -11.64
N GLN A 115 24.82 -40.57 -11.21
CA GLN A 115 24.06 -41.60 -11.91
C GLN A 115 22.94 -40.97 -12.76
N SER A 116 23.25 -40.85 -14.07
CA SER A 116 22.46 -40.33 -15.22
C SER A 116 20.96 -40.67 -15.37
N THR A 117 20.28 -41.22 -14.36
CA THR A 117 18.83 -41.47 -14.34
C THR A 117 18.12 -40.94 -13.09
N GLY A 118 18.84 -40.43 -12.07
CA GLY A 118 18.25 -39.86 -10.85
C GLY A 118 17.98 -38.37 -10.96
N VAL A 119 16.91 -37.88 -10.30
CA VAL A 119 16.63 -36.44 -10.16
C VAL A 119 16.76 -36.05 -8.70
N PHE A 120 17.52 -35.00 -8.40
CA PHE A 120 17.61 -34.44 -7.06
C PHE A 120 16.30 -33.73 -6.73
N HIS A 121 15.39 -34.41 -6.04
CA HIS A 121 14.02 -33.94 -5.79
C HIS A 121 13.65 -33.93 -4.30
N SER A 122 14.62 -33.61 -3.44
CA SER A 122 14.39 -33.41 -2.00
C SER A 122 13.93 -31.96 -1.70
N LYS A 123 13.12 -31.80 -0.64
CA LYS A 123 12.54 -30.53 -0.20
C LYS A 123 12.50 -30.48 1.33
N LEU A 124 13.56 -29.93 1.92
CA LEU A 124 13.74 -29.89 3.36
C LEU A 124 14.11 -28.47 3.79
N GLY A 125 13.42 -27.92 4.79
CA GLY A 125 13.81 -26.67 5.42
C GLY A 125 14.10 -26.88 6.91
N ILE A 126 15.12 -26.19 7.42
CA ILE A 126 15.52 -26.25 8.84
C ILE A 126 15.87 -24.84 9.30
N GLY A 127 15.17 -24.35 10.32
CA GLY A 127 15.43 -23.05 10.93
C GLY A 127 15.94 -23.19 12.35
N ARG A 128 16.81 -22.27 12.76
CA ARG A 128 17.31 -22.17 14.13
C ARG A 128 17.13 -20.76 14.67
N ASP A 129 16.51 -20.62 15.83
CA ASP A 129 16.35 -19.33 16.50
C ASP A 129 17.57 -18.94 17.34
N GLY A 130 17.58 -17.72 17.88
CA GLY A 130 18.67 -17.21 18.74
C GLY A 130 18.90 -18.06 20.00
N ASN A 131 17.88 -18.77 20.48
CA ASN A 131 17.95 -19.68 21.63
C ASN A 131 18.37 -21.11 21.27
N GLN A 132 18.77 -21.35 20.01
CA GLN A 132 19.20 -22.64 19.51
C GLN A 132 18.08 -23.69 19.41
N ASN A 133 16.81 -23.27 19.50
CA ASN A 133 15.68 -24.11 19.17
C ASN A 133 15.64 -24.32 17.66
N VAL A 134 15.23 -25.52 17.23
CA VAL A 134 15.22 -25.89 15.82
C VAL A 134 13.83 -26.36 15.42
N ILE A 135 13.39 -25.85 14.28
CA ILE A 135 12.24 -26.37 13.54
C ILE A 135 12.76 -26.99 12.24
N SER A 136 12.34 -28.21 11.92
CA SER A 136 12.51 -28.78 10.57
C SER A 136 11.16 -29.04 9.92
N PHE A 137 11.10 -28.92 8.60
CA PHE A 137 9.89 -29.18 7.84
C PHE A 137 10.18 -29.82 6.48
N GLU A 138 9.33 -30.77 6.09
CA GLU A 138 9.49 -31.56 4.87
C GLU A 138 8.11 -31.86 4.25
N GLY A 139 8.01 -31.79 2.92
CA GLY A 139 6.77 -32.03 2.18
C GLY A 139 6.87 -31.74 0.68
N SER A 140 5.74 -31.50 0.04
CA SER A 140 5.69 -31.14 -1.39
C SER A 140 6.13 -29.71 -1.69
N VAL A 141 6.37 -28.91 -0.64
CA VAL A 141 6.43 -27.44 -0.68
C VAL A 141 7.57 -26.90 -1.54
N ASN A 142 7.17 -26.21 -2.60
CA ASN A 142 8.05 -25.30 -3.31
C ASN A 142 7.89 -23.90 -2.73
N GLU A 143 8.98 -23.35 -2.18
CA GLU A 143 9.04 -21.99 -1.62
C GLU A 143 9.04 -20.97 -2.76
N THR A 144 7.86 -20.83 -3.32
CA THR A 144 7.52 -19.91 -4.38
C THR A 144 6.15 -19.35 -4.03
N PRO A 145 5.85 -18.09 -4.40
CA PRO A 145 4.51 -17.54 -4.21
C PRO A 145 3.42 -18.47 -4.78
N SER A 146 3.68 -19.12 -5.92
CA SER A 146 2.74 -20.10 -6.50
C SER A 146 2.59 -21.38 -5.67
N GLY A 147 3.65 -21.86 -5.02
CA GLY A 147 3.61 -23.03 -4.16
C GLY A 147 2.77 -22.78 -2.91
N TRP A 148 2.97 -21.66 -2.22
CA TRP A 148 2.21 -21.36 -1.00
C TRP A 148 0.71 -21.12 -1.24
N LEU A 149 0.31 -20.74 -2.47
CA LEU A 149 -1.00 -20.10 -2.72
C LEU A 149 -1.83 -20.71 -3.84
N ARG A 150 -1.21 -21.38 -4.82
CA ARG A 150 -1.89 -21.97 -5.99
C ARG A 150 -1.79 -23.48 -6.06
N ASN A 151 -0.74 -24.04 -5.48
CA ASN A 151 -0.58 -25.49 -5.39
C ASN A 151 -1.23 -25.98 -4.09
N TYR A 152 -1.85 -27.16 -4.15
CA TYR A 152 -2.12 -27.91 -2.95
C TYR A 152 -0.79 -28.39 -2.38
N GLU A 153 -0.32 -27.73 -1.33
CA GLU A 153 0.90 -28.07 -0.62
C GLU A 153 0.58 -28.60 0.76
N ARG A 154 1.36 -29.59 1.18
CA ARG A 154 1.25 -30.18 2.50
C ARG A 154 2.62 -30.55 3.02
N PHE A 155 2.92 -30.13 4.23
CA PHE A 155 4.18 -30.45 4.88
C PHE A 155 4.01 -30.72 6.36
N LYS A 156 4.97 -31.48 6.90
CA LYS A 156 5.05 -31.76 8.33
C LYS A 156 6.11 -30.88 8.95
N VAL A 157 5.85 -30.47 10.19
CA VAL A 157 6.74 -29.64 10.98
C VAL A 157 7.14 -30.41 12.24
N HIS A 158 8.42 -30.37 12.57
CA HIS A 158 9.01 -31.04 13.72
C HIS A 158 9.77 -30.02 14.56
N ARG A 159 9.56 -30.04 15.88
CA ARG A 159 10.17 -29.11 16.82
C ARG A 159 11.18 -29.81 17.72
N SER A 160 12.32 -29.16 17.94
CA SER A 160 13.41 -29.74 18.76
C SER A 160 13.06 -29.88 20.24
N TRP A 161 12.11 -29.08 20.73
CA TRP A 161 11.68 -29.08 22.14
C TRP A 161 10.53 -30.05 22.44
N GLU A 162 9.96 -30.67 21.41
CA GLU A 162 8.94 -31.70 21.56
C GLU A 162 9.58 -33.10 21.58
N GLN A 163 9.36 -33.85 22.67
CA GLN A 163 10.08 -35.10 22.94
C GLN A 163 9.98 -36.14 21.82
N VAL A 164 8.83 -36.22 21.14
CA VAL A 164 8.60 -37.18 20.06
C VAL A 164 9.14 -36.68 18.71
N GLU A 165 9.22 -35.36 18.52
CA GLU A 165 9.58 -34.73 17.25
C GLU A 165 11.10 -34.51 17.14
N GLN A 166 11.81 -34.46 18.27
CA GLN A 166 13.25 -34.24 18.35
C GLN A 166 14.09 -35.22 17.51
N GLU A 167 13.65 -36.47 17.37
CA GLU A 167 14.36 -37.46 16.55
C GLU A 167 14.32 -37.10 15.05
N TYR A 168 13.19 -36.58 14.56
CA TYR A 168 13.04 -36.14 13.17
C TYR A 168 13.96 -34.95 12.90
N VAL A 169 13.91 -33.92 13.76
CA VAL A 169 14.80 -32.75 13.66
C VAL A 169 16.28 -33.16 13.65
N THR A 170 16.66 -34.14 14.48
CA THR A 170 18.05 -34.62 14.53
C THR A 170 18.47 -35.30 13.22
N ARG A 171 17.59 -36.12 12.62
CA ARG A 171 17.85 -36.79 11.34
C ARG A 171 17.88 -35.80 10.16
N ASP A 172 16.99 -34.82 10.15
CA ASP A 172 16.93 -33.79 9.10
C ASP A 172 18.21 -32.95 9.10
N ARG A 173 18.66 -32.51 10.29
CA ARG A 173 19.93 -31.81 10.45
C ARG A 173 21.13 -32.65 10.01
N GLN A 174 21.13 -33.94 10.34
CA GLN A 174 22.20 -34.83 9.91
C GLN A 174 22.20 -35.03 8.39
N THR A 175 21.02 -35.11 7.77
CA THR A 175 20.86 -35.20 6.31
C THR A 175 21.43 -33.96 5.63
N PHE A 176 20.99 -32.77 6.06
CA PHE A 176 21.52 -31.51 5.53
C PHE A 176 23.04 -31.42 5.70
N LYS A 177 23.55 -31.72 6.90
CA LYS A 177 24.99 -31.67 7.19
C LYS A 177 25.81 -32.64 6.32
N THR A 178 25.31 -33.85 6.10
CA THR A 178 25.99 -34.87 5.28
C THR A 178 26.09 -34.41 3.83
N LEU A 179 25.00 -33.85 3.28
CA LEU A 179 25.02 -33.27 1.94
C LEU A 179 25.92 -32.03 1.87
N TRP A 180 25.77 -31.08 2.79
CA TRP A 180 26.50 -29.81 2.80
C TRP A 180 28.03 -29.97 2.86
N ASN A 181 28.48 -31.04 3.53
CA ASN A 181 29.88 -31.41 3.68
C ASN A 181 30.41 -32.30 2.53
N ASP A 182 29.57 -32.63 1.54
CA ASP A 182 29.92 -33.51 0.44
C ASP A 182 30.29 -34.95 0.88
N ASP A 183 29.65 -35.43 1.95
CA ASP A 183 29.87 -36.77 2.52
C ASP A 183 28.82 -37.80 2.02
N HIS A 184 27.93 -37.41 1.11
CA HIS A 184 26.80 -38.24 0.69
C HIS A 184 27.18 -39.18 -0.47
N PRO A 185 26.97 -40.51 -0.36
CA PRO A 185 27.51 -41.49 -1.32
C PRO A 185 26.89 -41.49 -2.73
N TYR A 186 25.88 -40.64 -2.97
CA TYR A 186 25.14 -40.59 -4.25
C TYR A 186 24.92 -39.16 -4.77
N VAL A 187 25.35 -38.14 -4.03
CA VAL A 187 25.12 -36.74 -4.37
C VAL A 187 26.41 -36.01 -4.13
N ASP A 188 27.00 -35.50 -5.19
CA ASP A 188 28.19 -34.66 -5.14
C ASP A 188 27.75 -33.20 -5.07
N LEU A 189 28.41 -32.42 -4.23
CA LEU A 189 28.02 -31.04 -3.94
C LEU A 189 29.13 -30.07 -4.33
N TYR A 190 28.80 -29.20 -5.28
CA TYR A 190 29.72 -28.21 -5.82
C TYR A 190 29.37 -26.81 -5.31
N ASP A 191 30.38 -26.02 -4.96
CA ASP A 191 30.18 -24.59 -4.77
C ASP A 191 29.70 -23.97 -6.09
N LEU A 192 28.83 -22.96 -6.02
CA LEU A 192 28.15 -22.38 -7.19
C LEU A 192 29.11 -22.01 -8.33
N THR A 193 30.25 -21.39 -7.99
CA THR A 193 31.29 -20.99 -8.95
C THR A 193 32.02 -22.20 -9.58
N ASP A 194 32.22 -23.27 -8.82
CA ASP A 194 32.88 -24.47 -9.32
C ASP A 194 31.92 -25.31 -10.17
N ALA A 195 30.63 -25.35 -9.80
CA ALA A 195 29.57 -25.94 -10.60
C ALA A 195 29.42 -25.26 -11.97
N GLU A 196 29.53 -23.92 -12.03
CA GLU A 196 29.52 -23.18 -13.30
C GLU A 196 30.76 -23.52 -14.15
N LYS A 197 31.96 -23.51 -13.55
CA LYS A 197 33.22 -23.82 -14.26
C LYS A 197 33.26 -25.26 -14.78
N ALA A 198 32.66 -26.19 -14.06
CA ALA A 198 32.57 -27.59 -14.43
C ALA A 198 31.41 -27.90 -15.39
N ASP A 199 30.63 -26.89 -15.81
CA ASP A 199 29.46 -27.04 -16.69
C ASP A 199 28.39 -28.00 -16.13
N ILE A 200 28.27 -28.04 -14.80
CA ILE A 200 27.29 -28.86 -14.07
C ILE A 200 25.92 -28.19 -14.08
N ILE A 201 25.89 -26.85 -14.05
CA ILE A 201 24.64 -26.08 -14.04
C ILE A 201 23.95 -26.17 -15.41
N ASN A 202 22.74 -26.73 -15.41
CA ASN A 202 21.90 -26.80 -16.59
C ASN A 202 21.06 -25.52 -16.73
N TRP A 203 21.60 -24.55 -17.47
CA TRP A 203 20.93 -23.28 -17.73
C TRP A 203 19.67 -23.48 -18.57
N LYS A 204 18.50 -23.38 -17.92
CA LYS A 204 17.22 -23.30 -18.59
C LYS A 204 17.06 -21.88 -19.15
N THR A 205 17.21 -21.76 -20.47
CA THR A 205 16.70 -20.62 -21.24
C THR A 205 15.18 -20.55 -21.02
N ASP A 206 14.61 -19.34 -20.89
CA ASP A 206 13.20 -19.09 -21.21
C ASP A 206 13.00 -19.20 -22.74
N SER A 207 13.44 -20.31 -23.32
CA SER A 207 13.29 -20.55 -24.74
C SER A 207 11.85 -21.00 -24.99
N SER A 208 11.28 -20.48 -26.07
CA SER A 208 10.01 -20.90 -26.70
C SER A 208 9.87 -22.41 -26.96
N LYS A 209 10.88 -23.23 -26.63
CA LYS A 209 10.80 -24.68 -26.55
C LYS A 209 10.07 -25.19 -25.30
N SER A 210 10.07 -24.45 -24.18
CA SER A 210 9.19 -24.77 -23.05
C SER A 210 7.73 -24.54 -23.45
N LEU A 211 7.44 -23.52 -24.26
CA LEU A 211 6.10 -23.26 -24.77
C LEU A 211 5.62 -24.39 -25.69
N ASN A 212 6.42 -24.91 -26.62
CA ASN A 212 5.98 -26.02 -27.49
C ASN A 212 5.84 -27.36 -26.76
N THR A 213 6.71 -27.65 -25.78
CA THR A 213 6.60 -28.88 -24.97
C THR A 213 5.46 -28.77 -23.97
N HIS A 214 5.19 -27.58 -23.44
CA HIS A 214 4.01 -27.27 -22.63
C HIS A 214 2.75 -27.23 -23.49
N ILE A 215 2.79 -26.74 -24.74
CA ILE A 215 1.70 -26.83 -25.72
C ILE A 215 1.45 -28.28 -26.12
N GLU A 216 2.47 -29.12 -26.28
CA GLU A 216 2.30 -30.56 -26.54
C GLU A 216 1.76 -31.31 -25.32
N THR A 217 2.19 -30.94 -24.10
CA THR A 217 1.65 -31.51 -22.86
C THR A 217 0.23 -31.01 -22.57
N VAL A 218 -0.09 -29.76 -22.90
CA VAL A 218 -1.44 -29.16 -22.88
C VAL A 218 -2.31 -29.68 -24.03
N ARG A 219 -1.74 -30.05 -25.18
CA ARG A 219 -2.44 -30.71 -26.30
C ARG A 219 -2.72 -32.17 -26.01
N ASN A 220 -1.80 -32.88 -25.34
CA ASN A 220 -1.93 -34.30 -25.02
C ASN A 220 -2.55 -34.56 -23.64
N GLY A 221 -2.69 -33.54 -22.81
CA GLY A 221 -3.21 -33.59 -21.43
C GLY A 221 -4.41 -32.67 -21.19
N ARG A 222 -5.20 -32.36 -22.21
CA ARG A 222 -6.54 -31.80 -22.01
C ARG A 222 -7.54 -32.95 -21.80
N PRO A 223 -8.29 -33.00 -20.69
CA PRO A 223 -9.70 -33.30 -20.84
C PRO A 223 -10.25 -32.25 -21.81
N ASP A 224 -11.01 -32.65 -22.82
CA ASP A 224 -11.52 -31.81 -23.92
C ASP A 224 -12.32 -30.54 -23.52
N THR A 225 -12.38 -30.19 -22.25
CA THR A 225 -12.96 -28.95 -21.74
C THR A 225 -11.97 -27.80 -21.91
N VAL A 226 -12.12 -27.07 -23.01
CA VAL A 226 -11.79 -25.63 -23.01
C VAL A 226 -12.51 -25.03 -21.81
N LEU A 227 -11.77 -24.44 -20.86
CA LEU A 227 -12.40 -23.66 -19.81
C LEU A 227 -13.28 -22.63 -20.53
N SER A 228 -14.56 -22.74 -20.27
CA SER A 228 -15.55 -21.79 -20.73
C SER A 228 -15.18 -20.37 -20.28
N GLU A 229 -15.73 -19.37 -20.97
CA GLU A 229 -15.57 -17.97 -20.55
C GLU A 229 -16.04 -17.75 -19.10
N TRP A 230 -17.00 -18.56 -18.61
CA TRP A 230 -17.46 -18.49 -17.22
C TRP A 230 -16.42 -19.03 -16.23
N GLU A 231 -15.75 -20.15 -16.54
CA GLU A 231 -14.68 -20.71 -15.68
C GLU A 231 -13.48 -19.76 -15.62
N LEU A 232 -13.13 -19.14 -16.75
CA LEU A 232 -12.08 -18.12 -16.80
C LEU A 232 -12.46 -16.87 -16.01
N ALA A 233 -13.71 -16.40 -16.13
CA ALA A 233 -14.21 -15.27 -15.36
C ALA A 233 -14.23 -15.57 -13.85
N GLU A 234 -14.63 -16.77 -13.46
CA GLU A 234 -14.62 -17.21 -12.06
C GLU A 234 -13.20 -17.23 -11.50
N ILE A 235 -12.24 -17.80 -12.23
CA ILE A 235 -10.82 -17.77 -11.86
C ILE A 235 -10.32 -16.33 -11.71
N VAL A 236 -10.59 -15.46 -12.69
CA VAL A 236 -10.21 -14.03 -12.63
C VAL A 236 -10.88 -13.31 -11.46
N SER A 237 -12.10 -13.72 -11.06
CA SER A 237 -12.81 -13.11 -9.92
C SER A 237 -12.20 -13.47 -8.57
N ILE A 238 -11.63 -14.66 -8.41
CA ILE A 238 -10.99 -15.10 -7.16
C ILE A 238 -9.49 -14.76 -7.12
N THR A 239 -8.84 -14.58 -8.27
CA THR A 239 -7.38 -14.33 -8.34
C THR A 239 -6.94 -13.07 -7.62
N GLY A 240 -7.79 -12.04 -7.52
CA GLY A 240 -7.50 -10.83 -6.74
C GLY A 240 -7.31 -11.09 -5.24
N ARG A 241 -7.92 -12.16 -4.73
CA ARG A 241 -7.85 -12.60 -3.32
C ARG A 241 -6.69 -13.56 -3.06
N THR A 242 -5.84 -13.80 -4.06
CA THR A 242 -4.61 -14.58 -3.93
C THR A 242 -3.42 -13.63 -3.71
N PRO A 243 -2.37 -13.98 -2.97
CA PRO A 243 -1.24 -13.06 -2.81
C PRO A 243 -0.51 -12.79 -4.12
N GLY A 244 -0.11 -11.53 -4.31
CA GLY A 244 0.26 -10.97 -5.60
C GLY A 244 -0.91 -10.72 -6.55
N GLY A 245 -2.13 -11.15 -6.19
CA GLY A 245 -3.39 -10.95 -6.93
C GLY A 245 -3.79 -9.50 -7.09
N ILE A 246 -3.25 -8.60 -6.27
CA ILE A 246 -3.36 -7.15 -6.46
C ILE A 246 -2.85 -6.70 -7.84
N HIS A 247 -1.84 -7.37 -8.40
CA HIS A 247 -1.32 -7.09 -9.73
C HIS A 247 -2.24 -7.60 -10.85
N VAL A 248 -3.13 -8.56 -10.57
CA VAL A 248 -4.12 -9.02 -11.55
C VAL A 248 -5.08 -7.89 -11.92
N ALA A 249 -5.34 -6.96 -11.00
CA ALA A 249 -6.09 -5.75 -11.30
C ALA A 249 -5.44 -4.94 -12.43
N GLU A 250 -4.11 -4.91 -12.50
CA GLU A 250 -3.38 -4.28 -13.59
C GLU A 250 -3.40 -5.13 -14.86
N ASP A 251 -3.17 -6.44 -14.75
CA ASP A 251 -3.12 -7.36 -15.92
C ASP A 251 -4.45 -7.44 -16.68
N VAL A 252 -5.58 -7.33 -15.98
CA VAL A 252 -6.92 -7.31 -16.57
C VAL A 252 -7.36 -5.91 -16.99
N SER A 253 -6.63 -4.87 -16.58
CA SER A 253 -6.90 -3.52 -17.04
C SER A 253 -6.48 -3.39 -18.51
N THR A 254 -7.24 -2.65 -19.29
CA THR A 254 -6.88 -2.38 -20.69
C THR A 254 -5.90 -1.19 -20.81
N VAL A 255 -5.53 -0.59 -19.68
CA VAL A 255 -4.58 0.50 -19.56
C VAL A 255 -3.33 0.04 -18.83
N THR A 256 -2.17 0.47 -19.31
CA THR A 256 -0.91 0.36 -18.57
C THR A 256 -0.72 1.65 -17.76
N PRO A 257 -0.86 1.62 -16.42
CA PRO A 257 -0.69 2.80 -15.60
C PRO A 257 0.78 3.27 -15.63
N TRP A 258 0.99 4.58 -15.48
CA TRP A 258 2.33 5.13 -15.31
C TRP A 258 2.90 4.82 -13.92
N PRO A 259 4.23 4.82 -13.73
CA PRO A 259 4.85 4.50 -12.44
C PRO A 259 4.27 5.29 -11.26
N HIS A 260 4.05 6.60 -11.40
CA HIS A 260 3.47 7.42 -10.33
C HIS A 260 2.01 7.04 -10.04
N GLN A 261 1.22 6.73 -11.07
CA GLN A 261 -0.18 6.29 -10.90
C GLN A 261 -0.25 4.95 -10.17
N ARG A 262 0.74 4.05 -10.42
CA ARG A 262 0.87 2.79 -9.69
C ARG A 262 1.20 3.04 -8.22
N THR A 263 2.21 3.88 -7.94
CA THR A 263 2.58 4.24 -6.57
C THR A 263 1.41 4.83 -5.79
N ILE A 264 0.67 5.78 -6.37
CA ILE A 264 -0.52 6.37 -5.73
C ILE A 264 -1.56 5.30 -5.42
N ALA A 265 -1.85 4.40 -6.37
CA ALA A 265 -2.80 3.32 -6.16
C ALA A 265 -2.31 2.27 -5.14
N ASP A 266 -1.01 1.96 -5.09
CA ASP A 266 -0.40 1.06 -4.08
C ASP A 266 -0.53 1.67 -2.68
N THR A 267 -0.22 2.96 -2.55
CA THR A 267 -0.38 3.71 -1.30
C THR A 267 -1.83 3.73 -0.85
N ALA A 268 -2.76 4.05 -1.76
CA ALA A 268 -4.19 4.11 -1.42
C ALA A 268 -4.75 2.76 -0.97
N VAL A 269 -4.31 1.66 -1.59
CA VAL A 269 -4.69 0.30 -1.15
C VAL A 269 -4.06 -0.04 0.20
N SER A 270 -2.79 0.29 0.42
CA SER A 270 -2.07 -0.05 1.66
C SER A 270 -2.60 0.71 2.87
N LEU A 271 -3.09 1.93 2.66
CA LEU A 271 -3.67 2.77 3.70
C LEU A 271 -5.17 2.55 3.90
N TYR A 272 -5.85 1.79 3.03
CA TYR A 272 -7.27 1.47 3.21
C TYR A 272 -7.51 0.86 4.60
N PRO A 273 -8.52 1.30 5.38
CA PRO A 273 -9.62 2.21 5.00
C PRO A 273 -9.41 3.71 5.33
N ASN A 274 -8.19 4.21 5.40
CA ASN A 274 -7.95 5.64 5.66
C ASN A 274 -8.42 6.53 4.49
N ASN A 275 -8.93 7.71 4.84
CA ASN A 275 -9.35 8.72 3.87
C ASN A 275 -8.13 9.40 3.24
N LEU A 276 -8.14 9.59 1.92
CA LEU A 276 -7.01 10.16 1.18
C LEU A 276 -7.47 11.21 0.17
N LEU A 277 -6.78 12.35 0.16
CA LEU A 277 -7.01 13.43 -0.79
C LEU A 277 -6.10 13.28 -2.02
N PHE A 278 -6.69 13.04 -3.19
CA PHE A 278 -5.99 12.94 -4.47
C PHE A 278 -5.87 14.34 -5.08
N CYS A 279 -4.65 14.90 -5.05
CA CYS A 279 -4.37 16.31 -5.35
C CYS A 279 -3.60 16.57 -6.64
N ASP A 280 -3.39 15.57 -7.50
CA ASP A 280 -2.61 15.70 -8.73
C ASP A 280 -3.14 16.77 -9.68
N GLU A 281 -2.30 17.36 -10.53
CA GLU A 281 -2.73 18.36 -11.54
C GLU A 281 -3.80 17.82 -12.50
N VAL A 282 -4.50 18.74 -13.17
CA VAL A 282 -5.49 18.39 -14.22
C VAL A 282 -4.77 17.62 -15.32
N GLY A 283 -5.26 16.40 -15.63
CA GLY A 283 -4.74 15.59 -16.73
C GLY A 283 -3.61 14.63 -16.39
N LEU A 284 -3.14 14.58 -15.13
CA LEU A 284 -2.10 13.61 -14.70
C LEU A 284 -2.62 12.17 -14.54
N GLY A 285 -3.94 12.00 -14.51
CA GLY A 285 -4.57 10.68 -14.54
C GLY A 285 -5.24 10.22 -13.23
N LYS A 286 -5.75 11.14 -12.40
CA LYS A 286 -6.58 10.82 -11.22
C LYS A 286 -7.67 9.76 -11.46
N THR A 287 -8.31 9.78 -12.63
CA THR A 287 -9.29 8.74 -12.99
C THR A 287 -8.67 7.35 -13.12
N ILE A 288 -7.42 7.27 -13.61
CA ILE A 288 -6.65 6.03 -13.70
C ILE A 288 -6.17 5.58 -12.32
N GLU A 289 -5.67 6.50 -11.49
CA GLU A 289 -5.26 6.22 -10.11
C GLU A 289 -6.43 5.63 -9.30
N VAL A 290 -7.60 6.29 -9.33
CA VAL A 290 -8.79 5.82 -8.62
C VAL A 290 -9.35 4.55 -9.24
N GLY A 291 -9.41 4.45 -10.57
CA GLY A 291 -9.90 3.25 -11.24
C GLY A 291 -9.04 2.02 -10.93
N LEU A 292 -7.72 2.18 -10.89
CA LEU A 292 -6.78 1.12 -10.50
C LEU A 292 -6.92 0.76 -9.02
N THR A 293 -7.05 1.77 -8.14
CA THR A 293 -7.29 1.58 -6.70
C THR A 293 -8.59 0.78 -6.47
N LEU A 294 -9.70 1.20 -7.07
CA LEU A 294 -10.98 0.49 -6.97
C LEU A 294 -10.89 -0.91 -7.56
N SER A 295 -10.23 -1.08 -8.71
CA SER A 295 -10.05 -2.41 -9.31
C SER A 295 -9.31 -3.35 -8.38
N ARG A 296 -8.30 -2.86 -7.65
CA ARG A 296 -7.55 -3.65 -6.68
C ARG A 296 -8.41 -4.02 -5.49
N LEU A 297 -9.02 -3.03 -4.82
CA LEU A 297 -9.85 -3.25 -3.63
C LEU A 297 -11.05 -4.16 -3.90
N ILE A 298 -11.71 -4.01 -5.05
CA ILE A 298 -12.83 -4.87 -5.45
C ILE A 298 -12.36 -6.32 -5.64
N ARG A 299 -11.17 -6.52 -6.22
CA ARG A 299 -10.63 -7.84 -6.54
C ARG A 299 -10.05 -8.55 -5.32
N THR A 300 -9.43 -7.82 -4.40
CA THR A 300 -9.01 -8.34 -3.09
C THR A 300 -10.20 -8.63 -2.19
N GLY A 301 -11.38 -8.11 -2.51
CA GLY A 301 -12.61 -8.29 -1.73
C GLY A 301 -12.74 -7.32 -0.56
N GLU A 302 -11.89 -6.29 -0.50
CA GLU A 302 -11.95 -5.20 0.49
C GLU A 302 -13.12 -4.25 0.20
N VAL A 303 -13.56 -4.16 -1.07
CA VAL A 303 -14.66 -3.29 -1.50
C VAL A 303 -15.72 -4.10 -2.24
N GLU A 304 -16.93 -4.15 -1.68
CA GLU A 304 -18.12 -4.71 -2.35
C GLU A 304 -19.07 -3.60 -2.83
N THR A 305 -19.03 -2.43 -2.21
CA THR A 305 -19.91 -1.30 -2.49
C THR A 305 -19.10 -0.02 -2.62
N ALA A 306 -19.25 0.66 -3.76
CA ALA A 306 -18.59 1.95 -3.97
C ALA A 306 -19.56 3.00 -4.50
N LEU A 307 -19.41 4.23 -4.03
CA LEU A 307 -20.14 5.41 -4.51
C LEU A 307 -19.18 6.39 -5.18
N LEU A 308 -19.50 6.80 -6.40
CA LEU A 308 -18.81 7.90 -7.09
C LEU A 308 -19.73 9.11 -7.16
N LEU A 309 -19.32 10.20 -6.51
CA LEU A 309 -19.97 11.52 -6.57
C LEU A 309 -19.21 12.42 -7.53
N VAL A 310 -19.75 12.63 -8.73
CA VAL A 310 -19.02 13.30 -9.83
C VAL A 310 -19.81 14.47 -10.43
N PRO A 311 -19.17 15.41 -11.16
CA PRO A 311 -19.90 16.44 -11.90
C PRO A 311 -20.89 15.82 -12.90
N ALA A 312 -22.04 16.47 -13.12
CA ALA A 312 -23.11 15.92 -13.97
C ALA A 312 -22.63 15.61 -15.41
N SER A 313 -21.70 16.42 -15.92
CA SER A 313 -21.07 16.24 -17.23
C SER A 313 -20.13 15.04 -17.32
N LEU A 314 -19.54 14.62 -16.19
CA LEU A 314 -18.53 13.56 -16.13
C LEU A 314 -19.11 12.18 -15.79
N VAL A 315 -20.39 12.08 -15.42
CA VAL A 315 -21.05 10.80 -15.06
C VAL A 315 -20.82 9.69 -16.10
N ARG A 316 -21.08 9.99 -17.38
CA ARG A 316 -20.88 9.01 -18.46
C ARG A 316 -19.41 8.74 -18.74
N GLN A 317 -18.56 9.76 -18.61
CA GLN A 317 -17.13 9.58 -18.81
C GLN A 317 -16.56 8.63 -17.74
N TRP A 318 -16.89 8.85 -16.46
CA TRP A 318 -16.50 7.95 -15.38
C TRP A 318 -17.00 6.52 -15.58
N GLN A 319 -18.27 6.34 -16.00
CA GLN A 319 -18.80 5.02 -16.32
C GLN A 319 -17.98 4.32 -17.41
N ASN A 320 -17.71 5.03 -18.51
CA ASN A 320 -16.94 4.48 -19.62
C ASN A 320 -15.50 4.18 -19.20
N GLU A 321 -14.85 5.07 -18.46
CA GLU A 321 -13.47 4.82 -17.99
C GLU A 321 -13.38 3.63 -17.04
N LEU A 322 -14.31 3.49 -16.10
CA LEU A 322 -14.40 2.31 -15.22
C LEU A 322 -14.60 1.02 -16.02
N TYR A 323 -15.51 1.04 -16.99
CA TYR A 323 -15.82 -0.14 -17.79
C TYR A 323 -14.70 -0.48 -18.77
N ASP A 324 -14.34 0.46 -19.64
CA ASP A 324 -13.39 0.24 -20.74
C ASP A 324 -11.98 -0.07 -20.22
N ARG A 325 -11.56 0.57 -19.12
CA ARG A 325 -10.17 0.47 -18.63
C ARG A 325 -10.00 -0.56 -17.54
N PHE A 326 -10.99 -0.74 -16.67
CA PHE A 326 -10.86 -1.56 -15.45
C PHE A 326 -11.85 -2.72 -15.39
N ASN A 327 -12.73 -2.86 -16.38
CA ASN A 327 -13.82 -3.85 -16.40
C ASN A 327 -14.76 -3.73 -15.19
N ILE A 328 -14.91 -2.52 -14.63
CA ILE A 328 -15.77 -2.24 -13.49
C ILE A 328 -17.16 -1.80 -14.00
N MET A 329 -18.19 -2.52 -13.55
CA MET A 329 -19.57 -2.23 -13.89
C MET A 329 -20.11 -1.08 -13.03
N GLY A 330 -19.95 0.14 -13.51
CA GLY A 330 -20.53 1.33 -12.90
C GLY A 330 -21.98 1.56 -13.33
N TYR A 331 -22.87 1.81 -12.37
CA TYR A 331 -24.28 2.09 -12.62
C TYR A 331 -24.61 3.53 -12.28
N TYR A 332 -24.94 4.34 -13.29
CA TYR A 332 -25.30 5.73 -13.04
C TYR A 332 -26.80 5.93 -12.85
N PHE A 333 -27.16 6.88 -11.99
CA PHE A 333 -28.55 7.24 -11.77
C PHE A 333 -29.13 8.09 -12.90
N ASP A 334 -30.31 7.74 -13.39
CA ASP A 334 -31.08 8.49 -14.38
C ASP A 334 -32.58 8.57 -14.03
N ARG A 335 -33.32 9.46 -14.68
CA ARG A 335 -34.78 9.52 -14.59
C ARG A 335 -35.41 9.39 -15.97
N ARG A 336 -36.03 8.24 -16.24
CA ARG A 336 -36.66 7.92 -17.54
C ARG A 336 -38.15 7.70 -17.37
N ASN A 337 -38.98 8.32 -18.22
CA ASN A 337 -40.44 8.17 -18.19
C ASN A 337 -41.04 8.32 -16.78
N HIS A 338 -40.56 9.33 -16.04
CA HIS A 338 -40.91 9.63 -14.63
C HIS A 338 -40.45 8.61 -13.57
N ARG A 339 -39.80 7.52 -13.96
CA ARG A 339 -39.23 6.48 -13.08
C ARG A 339 -37.76 6.77 -12.80
N ASN A 340 -37.30 6.37 -11.62
CA ASN A 340 -35.89 6.43 -11.26
C ASN A 340 -35.24 5.11 -11.70
N VAL A 341 -34.11 5.20 -12.40
CA VAL A 341 -33.41 4.02 -12.91
C VAL A 341 -31.92 4.12 -12.63
N LEU A 342 -31.26 2.97 -12.55
CA LEU A 342 -29.82 2.83 -12.66
C LEU A 342 -29.49 2.27 -14.04
N VAL A 343 -28.49 2.84 -14.70
CA VAL A 343 -28.11 2.49 -16.07
C VAL A 343 -26.68 1.97 -16.06
N GLY A 344 -26.48 0.74 -16.54
CA GLY A 344 -25.18 0.09 -16.70
C GLY A 344 -24.37 0.60 -17.90
N PRO A 345 -23.12 0.17 -18.05
CA PRO A 345 -22.17 0.73 -19.03
C PRO A 345 -22.51 0.42 -20.49
N LEU A 346 -23.26 -0.65 -20.75
CA LEU A 346 -23.74 -0.99 -22.10
C LEU A 346 -24.98 -0.17 -22.52
N GLY A 347 -25.40 0.81 -21.71
CA GLY A 347 -26.29 1.88 -22.13
C GLY A 347 -27.79 1.56 -22.05
N ASP A 348 -28.52 1.87 -23.13
CA ASP A 348 -29.99 1.95 -23.13
C ASP A 348 -30.69 0.61 -23.44
N GLU A 349 -29.93 -0.47 -23.52
CA GLU A 349 -30.50 -1.81 -23.65
C GLU A 349 -31.34 -2.15 -22.41
N SER A 350 -32.49 -2.81 -22.60
CA SER A 350 -33.45 -3.05 -21.52
C SER A 350 -32.86 -3.83 -20.34
N GLU A 351 -31.84 -4.65 -20.59
CA GLU A 351 -31.15 -5.44 -19.55
C GLU A 351 -30.19 -4.62 -18.68
N GLN A 352 -29.82 -3.41 -19.14
CA GLN A 352 -28.89 -2.50 -18.46
C GLN A 352 -29.60 -1.36 -17.73
N VAL A 353 -30.91 -1.21 -17.93
CA VAL A 353 -31.72 -0.18 -17.30
C VAL A 353 -32.54 -0.81 -16.18
N HIS A 354 -32.10 -0.59 -14.95
CA HIS A 354 -32.71 -1.15 -13.74
C HIS A 354 -33.65 -0.13 -13.11
N GLU A 355 -34.95 -0.38 -13.14
CA GLU A 355 -35.93 0.45 -12.43
C GLU A 355 -35.81 0.24 -10.93
N LEU A 356 -35.60 1.34 -10.20
CA LEU A 356 -35.41 1.28 -8.77
C LEU A 356 -36.74 1.14 -8.03
N GLN A 357 -36.79 0.20 -7.10
CA GLN A 357 -37.93 -0.03 -6.20
C GLN A 357 -37.73 0.72 -4.87
N GLY A 358 -38.59 0.48 -3.88
CA GLY A 358 -38.41 1.06 -2.55
C GLY A 358 -38.77 2.56 -2.44
N THR A 359 -38.49 3.14 -1.28
CA THR A 359 -38.81 4.54 -0.98
C THR A 359 -37.66 5.26 -0.30
N ARG A 360 -37.52 6.57 -0.58
CA ARG A 360 -36.47 7.44 -0.05
C ARG A 360 -36.57 7.65 1.46
N THR A 361 -37.73 7.36 2.02
CA THR A 361 -38.06 7.50 3.44
C THR A 361 -38.18 6.13 4.10
N ALA A 362 -37.58 5.10 3.51
CA ALA A 362 -37.56 3.78 4.09
C ALA A 362 -36.85 3.81 5.45
N GLY A 363 -37.29 2.94 6.36
CA GLY A 363 -36.70 2.84 7.70
C GLY A 363 -35.38 2.05 7.73
N THR A 364 -35.03 1.37 6.64
CA THR A 364 -33.83 0.55 6.46
C THR A 364 -33.19 0.88 5.12
N TRP A 365 -31.89 0.64 4.99
CA TRP A 365 -31.13 0.90 3.76
C TRP A 365 -31.60 0.00 2.61
N GLU A 366 -31.84 -1.27 2.92
CA GLU A 366 -32.29 -2.30 1.98
C GLU A 366 -33.62 -1.97 1.32
N ASP A 367 -34.48 -1.18 1.97
CA ASP A 367 -35.77 -0.74 1.43
C ASP A 367 -35.67 0.60 0.67
N THR A 368 -34.47 1.18 0.58
CA THR A 368 -34.21 2.38 -0.24
C THR A 368 -33.98 2.01 -1.70
N PRO A 369 -34.21 2.95 -2.65
CA PRO A 369 -34.03 2.65 -4.07
C PRO A 369 -32.64 2.19 -4.50
N ILE A 370 -31.59 2.63 -3.80
CA ILE A 370 -30.21 2.22 -4.11
C ILE A 370 -29.83 0.99 -3.27
N GLY A 371 -30.21 0.95 -1.99
CA GLY A 371 -29.91 -0.18 -1.13
C GLY A 371 -30.61 -1.48 -1.55
N ASP A 372 -31.85 -1.42 -2.04
CA ASP A 372 -32.55 -2.60 -2.63
C ASP A 372 -31.78 -3.16 -3.82
N PHE A 373 -31.33 -2.27 -4.71
CA PHE A 373 -30.53 -2.66 -5.88
C PHE A 373 -29.19 -3.28 -5.49
N ILE A 374 -28.54 -2.79 -4.42
CA ILE A 374 -27.26 -3.33 -3.95
C ILE A 374 -27.47 -4.66 -3.22
N ALA A 375 -28.43 -4.73 -2.29
CA ALA A 375 -28.68 -5.90 -1.45
C ALA A 375 -29.14 -7.13 -2.23
N THR A 376 -29.68 -6.95 -3.43
CA THR A 376 -30.14 -8.04 -4.30
C THR A 376 -29.05 -8.60 -5.22
N ARG A 377 -27.82 -8.09 -5.13
CA ARG A 377 -26.70 -8.47 -6.00
C ARG A 377 -25.73 -9.39 -5.29
N ASP A 378 -25.18 -10.30 -6.07
CA ASP A 378 -24.19 -11.31 -5.68
C ASP A 378 -22.75 -10.90 -6.06
N ARG A 379 -22.55 -9.61 -6.39
CA ARG A 379 -21.29 -9.08 -6.90
C ARG A 379 -21.06 -7.63 -6.48
N PRO A 380 -19.78 -7.20 -6.45
CA PRO A 380 -19.45 -5.82 -6.16
C PRO A 380 -20.19 -4.83 -7.05
N THR A 381 -20.67 -3.75 -6.46
CA THR A 381 -21.55 -2.78 -7.12
C THR A 381 -21.03 -1.36 -6.95
N VAL A 382 -20.80 -0.70 -8.08
CA VAL A 382 -20.34 0.69 -8.14
C VAL A 382 -21.49 1.58 -8.61
N ILE A 383 -21.89 2.54 -7.78
CA ILE A 383 -22.94 3.51 -8.07
C ILE A 383 -22.31 4.84 -8.44
N ILE A 384 -22.72 5.42 -9.57
CA ILE A 384 -22.26 6.74 -10.02
C ILE A 384 -23.43 7.72 -9.92
N GLN A 385 -23.25 8.79 -9.15
CA GLN A 385 -24.26 9.81 -8.98
C GLN A 385 -23.64 11.19 -9.20
N SER A 386 -24.40 12.07 -9.84
CA SER A 386 -23.97 13.46 -9.90
C SER A 386 -24.11 14.11 -8.52
N TRP A 387 -23.04 14.69 -8.01
CA TRP A 387 -23.12 15.44 -6.75
C TRP A 387 -24.09 16.64 -6.84
N HIS A 388 -24.30 17.22 -8.04
CA HIS A 388 -25.29 18.28 -8.28
C HIS A 388 -26.71 17.85 -7.91
N ARG A 389 -27.01 16.57 -8.15
CA ARG A 389 -28.29 15.95 -7.85
C ARG A 389 -28.32 15.44 -6.42
N ALA A 390 -27.26 14.77 -5.98
CA ALA A 390 -27.16 14.20 -4.64
C ALA A 390 -27.27 15.26 -3.54
N ARG A 391 -26.70 16.45 -3.75
CA ARG A 391 -26.71 17.55 -2.76
C ARG A 391 -28.08 18.15 -2.49
N LEU A 392 -29.11 17.81 -3.27
CA LEU A 392 -30.47 18.27 -2.99
C LEU A 392 -30.98 17.52 -1.77
N SER A 393 -31.53 18.20 -0.75
CA SER A 393 -31.91 17.57 0.53
C SER A 393 -32.85 16.36 0.35
N GLN A 394 -33.74 16.42 -0.63
CA GLN A 394 -34.64 15.30 -0.99
C GLN A 394 -33.96 14.07 -1.62
N ASN A 395 -32.70 14.20 -2.05
CA ASN A 395 -31.89 13.16 -2.68
C ASN A 395 -30.70 12.74 -1.83
N GLN A 396 -30.25 13.53 -0.84
CA GLN A 396 -29.13 13.17 0.06
C GLN A 396 -29.35 11.78 0.67
N ARG A 397 -30.58 11.51 1.14
CA ARG A 397 -30.99 10.21 1.70
C ARG A 397 -30.90 9.01 0.75
N HIS A 398 -30.73 9.22 -0.55
CA HIS A 398 -30.49 8.12 -1.50
C HIS A 398 -29.08 7.55 -1.38
N VAL A 399 -28.12 8.42 -1.09
CA VAL A 399 -26.70 8.09 -1.09
C VAL A 399 -26.12 8.08 0.32
N ALA A 400 -26.76 8.74 1.29
CA ALA A 400 -26.36 8.74 2.69
C ALA A 400 -27.61 8.82 3.58
N PRO A 401 -28.21 7.68 3.98
CA PRO A 401 -29.34 7.65 4.91
C PRO A 401 -28.88 7.94 6.35
N GLU A 402 -29.65 8.72 7.09
CA GLU A 402 -29.30 9.20 8.44
C GLU A 402 -29.12 8.10 9.51
N GLN A 403 -29.59 6.88 9.27
CA GLN A 403 -29.65 5.81 10.31
C GLN A 403 -28.60 4.70 10.17
N ARG A 404 -27.67 4.79 9.21
CA ARG A 404 -26.70 3.70 8.98
C ARG A 404 -25.33 4.24 8.59
N GLU A 405 -24.34 3.85 9.37
CA GLU A 405 -22.92 4.08 9.10
C GLU A 405 -22.38 2.99 8.17
N ASN A 406 -21.34 3.32 7.41
CA ASN A 406 -20.56 2.38 6.58
C ASN A 406 -21.41 1.54 5.60
N ILE A 407 -22.32 2.18 4.87
CA ILE A 407 -23.07 1.55 3.77
C ILE A 407 -22.28 1.48 2.46
N TRP A 408 -21.20 2.27 2.37
CA TRP A 408 -20.24 2.25 1.27
C TRP A 408 -18.88 1.85 1.82
N ASP A 409 -18.22 0.90 1.18
CA ASP A 409 -16.84 0.54 1.55
C ASP A 409 -15.86 1.62 1.10
N VAL A 410 -16.15 2.29 -0.02
CA VAL A 410 -15.43 3.46 -0.53
C VAL A 410 -16.40 4.47 -1.15
N THR A 411 -16.27 5.73 -0.79
CA THR A 411 -16.84 6.84 -1.57
C THR A 411 -15.75 7.68 -2.23
N VAL A 412 -15.89 7.89 -3.53
CA VAL A 412 -15.03 8.73 -4.36
C VAL A 412 -15.76 10.04 -4.66
N VAL A 413 -15.13 11.19 -4.42
CA VAL A 413 -15.73 12.51 -4.68
C VAL A 413 -14.88 13.27 -5.68
N ASP A 414 -15.34 13.34 -6.93
CA ASP A 414 -14.66 14.08 -7.98
C ASP A 414 -15.00 15.58 -7.95
N GLU A 415 -13.98 16.41 -8.19
CA GLU A 415 -14.01 17.87 -8.03
C GLU A 415 -14.49 18.31 -6.64
N ALA A 416 -13.95 17.66 -5.60
CA ALA A 416 -14.30 17.89 -4.19
C ALA A 416 -14.14 19.35 -3.75
N HIS A 417 -13.26 20.11 -4.42
CA HIS A 417 -13.13 21.55 -4.21
C HIS A 417 -14.41 22.34 -4.48
N ASN A 418 -15.48 21.76 -5.03
CA ASN A 418 -16.78 22.43 -5.15
C ASN A 418 -17.55 22.47 -3.83
N ALA A 419 -17.13 21.71 -2.81
CA ALA A 419 -17.72 21.71 -1.47
C ALA A 419 -17.20 22.84 -0.57
N ARG A 420 -16.83 23.99 -1.16
CA ARG A 420 -16.32 25.16 -0.41
C ARG A 420 -17.41 25.76 0.46
N GLY A 421 -17.06 26.03 1.72
CA GLY A 421 -17.91 26.71 2.67
C GLY A 421 -18.87 25.76 3.37
N SER A 422 -18.74 25.73 4.71
CA SER A 422 -19.49 24.90 5.65
C SER A 422 -21.02 25.01 5.59
N HIS A 423 -21.56 25.95 4.82
CA HIS A 423 -22.99 26.23 4.68
C HIS A 423 -23.56 25.81 3.32
N THR A 424 -22.78 25.13 2.47
CA THR A 424 -23.28 24.64 1.18
C THR A 424 -23.92 23.27 1.34
N ASN A 425 -25.02 23.03 0.62
CA ASN A 425 -25.66 21.70 0.61
C ASN A 425 -24.73 20.59 0.10
N PHE A 426 -23.67 20.95 -0.65
CA PHE A 426 -22.69 19.96 -1.09
C PHE A 426 -21.73 19.61 0.05
N TYR A 427 -21.24 20.58 0.82
CA TYR A 427 -20.47 20.31 2.04
C TYR A 427 -21.29 19.47 3.05
N GLU A 428 -22.56 19.82 3.25
CA GLU A 428 -23.48 19.05 4.10
C GLU A 428 -23.65 17.60 3.59
N LEU A 429 -23.79 17.40 2.28
CA LEU A 429 -23.79 16.06 1.68
C LEU A 429 -22.49 15.31 2.00
N LEU A 430 -21.32 15.96 1.91
CA LEU A 430 -20.05 15.30 2.20
C LEU A 430 -19.97 14.82 3.65
N THR A 431 -20.45 15.60 4.62
CA THR A 431 -20.53 15.16 6.02
C THR A 431 -21.44 13.95 6.21
N TYR A 432 -22.57 13.88 5.50
CA TYR A 432 -23.44 12.69 5.56
C TYR A 432 -22.79 11.47 4.92
N VAL A 433 -22.12 11.66 3.79
CA VAL A 433 -21.47 10.58 3.03
C VAL A 433 -20.23 10.05 3.75
N GLU A 434 -19.46 10.92 4.40
CA GLU A 434 -18.36 10.57 5.29
C GLU A 434 -18.82 9.61 6.39
N ASN A 435 -19.88 9.93 7.12
CA ASN A 435 -20.45 9.02 8.12
C ASN A 435 -21.01 7.72 7.51
N ALA A 436 -21.49 7.78 6.26
CA ALA A 436 -22.06 6.64 5.56
C ALA A 436 -21.01 5.77 4.87
N SER A 437 -19.72 6.12 4.91
CA SER A 437 -18.66 5.43 4.17
C SER A 437 -17.55 4.97 5.11
N THR A 438 -17.04 3.75 4.89
CA THR A 438 -15.86 3.24 5.60
C THR A 438 -14.62 4.04 5.21
N CYS A 439 -14.53 4.48 3.95
CA CYS A 439 -13.41 5.22 3.41
C CYS A 439 -13.90 6.29 2.41
N LEU A 440 -13.26 7.46 2.40
CA LEU A 440 -13.55 8.59 1.51
C LEU A 440 -12.29 9.02 0.74
N TYR A 441 -12.40 9.07 -0.58
CA TYR A 441 -11.36 9.55 -1.50
C TYR A 441 -11.84 10.81 -2.25
N PRO A 442 -11.56 12.02 -1.74
CA PRO A 442 -11.82 13.25 -2.46
C PRO A 442 -10.73 13.50 -3.52
N LEU A 443 -11.14 13.97 -4.70
CA LEU A 443 -10.26 14.29 -5.83
C LEU A 443 -10.37 15.78 -6.14
N THR A 444 -9.23 16.43 -6.29
CA THR A 444 -9.17 17.83 -6.69
C THR A 444 -7.90 18.12 -7.46
N ALA A 445 -7.97 18.99 -8.46
CA ALA A 445 -6.85 19.26 -9.35
C ALA A 445 -5.88 20.34 -8.83
N THR A 446 -5.43 20.21 -7.58
CA THR A 446 -4.62 21.15 -6.78
C THR A 446 -5.38 22.34 -6.16
N PRO A 447 -5.17 22.60 -4.84
CA PRO A 447 -5.80 23.70 -4.12
C PRO A 447 -4.96 25.00 -4.18
N MET A 448 -4.45 25.43 -5.35
CA MET A 448 -3.52 26.59 -5.40
C MET A 448 -4.15 27.98 -5.18
N GLN A 449 -5.49 28.07 -5.09
CA GLN A 449 -6.21 29.35 -4.91
C GLN A 449 -7.30 29.25 -3.83
N ILE A 450 -7.07 28.42 -2.83
CA ILE A 450 -8.05 28.07 -1.81
C ILE A 450 -7.74 28.91 -0.55
N ASP A 451 -8.74 29.65 -0.06
CA ASP A 451 -8.65 30.29 1.26
C ASP A 451 -8.35 29.23 2.33
N ILE A 452 -7.59 29.55 3.37
CA ILE A 452 -7.20 28.56 4.40
C ILE A 452 -8.42 27.82 4.98
N GLY A 453 -9.57 28.50 5.10
CA GLY A 453 -10.81 27.86 5.56
C GLY A 453 -11.38 26.84 4.57
N GLU A 454 -11.21 27.05 3.27
CA GLU A 454 -11.60 26.09 2.24
C GLU A 454 -10.62 24.91 2.17
N LEU A 455 -9.33 25.10 2.53
CA LEU A 455 -8.37 24.00 2.65
C LEU A 455 -8.75 23.10 3.83
N TYR A 456 -9.10 23.70 4.97
CA TYR A 456 -9.66 22.96 6.11
C TYR A 456 -10.89 22.14 5.70
N ASP A 457 -11.82 22.76 4.97
CA ASP A 457 -13.08 22.11 4.55
C ASP A 457 -12.83 20.81 3.75
N LEU A 458 -11.69 20.72 3.04
CA LEU A 458 -11.24 19.52 2.31
C LEU A 458 -10.42 18.56 3.18
N LEU A 459 -9.47 19.06 3.96
CA LEU A 459 -8.59 18.23 4.78
C LEU A 459 -9.31 17.53 5.92
N ARG A 460 -10.35 18.16 6.49
CA ARG A 460 -11.16 17.54 7.55
C ARG A 460 -11.83 16.23 7.11
N LEU A 461 -12.10 16.09 5.80
CA LEU A 461 -12.58 14.83 5.20
C LEU A 461 -11.55 13.70 5.24
N CYS A 462 -10.29 14.01 5.56
CA CYS A 462 -9.18 13.05 5.65
C CYS A 462 -8.90 12.62 7.09
N ASN A 463 -9.88 12.73 8.00
CA ASN A 463 -9.75 12.39 9.42
C ASN A 463 -8.61 13.16 10.11
N LEU A 464 -8.67 14.50 10.07
CA LEU A 464 -7.69 15.32 10.80
C LEU A 464 -7.68 14.95 12.30
N PRO A 465 -6.51 14.96 12.95
CA PRO A 465 -6.45 14.77 14.40
C PRO A 465 -7.32 15.78 15.13
N GLU A 466 -7.84 15.42 16.32
CA GLU A 466 -8.76 16.28 17.09
C GLU A 466 -8.17 17.68 17.38
N SER A 467 -6.84 17.79 17.53
CA SER A 467 -6.15 19.07 17.71
C SER A 467 -6.13 19.97 16.45
N TRP A 468 -6.34 19.39 15.27
CA TRP A 468 -6.37 20.06 13.97
C TRP A 468 -7.78 20.16 13.38
N ASP A 469 -8.74 19.38 13.88
CA ASP A 469 -10.14 19.38 13.43
C ASP A 469 -10.99 20.49 14.07
N ASP A 470 -10.46 21.72 14.07
CA ASP A 470 -11.20 22.93 14.40
C ASP A 470 -10.88 24.01 13.39
N ARG A 471 -11.90 24.46 12.66
CA ARG A 471 -11.75 25.41 11.55
C ARG A 471 -11.09 26.72 11.97
N ASP A 472 -11.49 27.26 13.11
CA ASP A 472 -11.01 28.55 13.59
C ASP A 472 -9.53 28.44 14.02
N SER A 473 -9.18 27.41 14.79
CA SER A 473 -7.81 27.13 15.22
C SER A 473 -6.90 26.83 14.03
N PHE A 474 -7.36 26.06 13.05
CA PHE A 474 -6.64 25.76 11.81
C PHE A 474 -6.36 27.03 10.99
N GLN A 475 -7.38 27.86 10.77
CA GLN A 475 -7.20 29.15 10.09
C GLN A 475 -6.22 30.05 10.83
N GLU A 476 -6.33 30.08 12.16
CA GLU A 476 -5.51 30.90 13.00
C GLU A 476 -4.06 30.44 13.04
N PHE A 477 -3.81 29.13 12.96
CA PHE A 477 -2.49 28.55 12.87
C PHE A 477 -1.73 29.09 11.65
N TYR A 478 -2.30 28.95 10.45
CA TYR A 478 -1.66 29.41 9.21
C TYR A 478 -1.57 30.93 9.12
N ARG A 479 -2.55 31.68 9.65
CA ARG A 479 -2.40 33.14 9.78
C ARG A 479 -1.21 33.50 10.66
N THR A 480 -1.09 32.85 11.82
CA THR A 480 0.03 33.07 12.75
C THR A 480 1.35 32.71 12.09
N GLN A 481 1.42 31.59 11.37
CA GLN A 481 2.58 31.19 10.57
C GLN A 481 2.99 32.28 9.58
N MET A 482 2.08 32.74 8.73
CA MET A 482 2.35 33.79 7.73
C MET A 482 2.88 35.09 8.37
N ILE A 483 2.32 35.49 9.51
CA ILE A 483 2.79 36.67 10.24
C ILE A 483 4.18 36.45 10.83
N LEU A 484 4.46 35.27 11.39
CA LEU A 484 5.78 34.94 11.92
C LEU A 484 6.84 34.97 10.81
N GLU A 485 6.56 34.37 9.65
CA GLU A 485 7.44 34.41 8.48
C GLU A 485 7.72 35.85 8.04
N SER A 486 6.68 36.66 7.85
CA SER A 486 6.82 38.07 7.49
C SER A 486 7.52 38.91 8.56
N ALA A 487 7.32 38.60 9.85
CA ALA A 487 8.02 39.27 10.94
C ALA A 487 9.51 38.94 10.95
N LEU A 488 9.89 37.70 10.64
CA LEU A 488 11.29 37.24 10.59
C LEU A 488 12.09 37.89 9.45
N GLU A 489 11.46 38.15 8.30
CA GLU A 489 12.10 38.91 7.19
C GLU A 489 12.59 40.30 7.63
N VAL A 490 11.87 40.93 8.55
CA VAL A 490 11.99 42.36 8.88
C VAL A 490 12.96 42.60 10.02
N VAL A 491 13.02 41.65 10.96
CA VAL A 491 14.03 41.64 12.02
C VAL A 491 15.45 41.49 11.43
N GLY A 492 15.58 41.15 10.15
CA GLY A 492 16.85 40.99 9.44
C GLY A 492 17.45 42.21 8.72
N GLU A 493 16.73 43.32 8.53
CA GLU A 493 17.16 44.37 7.56
C GLU A 493 17.74 45.69 8.12
N ASP A 494 17.93 45.90 9.43
CA ASP A 494 18.53 47.18 9.92
C ASP A 494 19.65 47.02 10.97
N PRO A 495 20.94 47.28 10.61
CA PRO A 495 22.04 47.38 11.56
C PRO A 495 22.17 48.74 12.26
N THR A 496 21.29 49.72 12.01
CA THR A 496 21.61 51.14 12.31
C THR A 496 20.53 52.05 12.91
N GLY A 497 19.36 51.56 13.38
CA GLY A 497 18.33 52.54 13.79
C GLY A 497 17.30 52.23 14.88
N PHE A 498 17.09 50.98 15.32
CA PHE A 498 16.04 50.70 16.31
C PHE A 498 16.47 49.68 17.38
N GLY A 499 17.39 50.09 18.25
CA GLY A 499 17.80 49.34 19.43
C GLY A 499 16.72 49.13 20.51
N SER A 500 15.44 49.41 20.23
CA SER A 500 14.31 49.16 21.15
C SER A 500 13.27 48.16 20.62
N LEU A 501 13.38 47.69 19.37
CA LEU A 501 12.47 46.68 18.79
C LEU A 501 12.91 45.25 19.08
N TYR A 502 14.10 45.05 19.65
CA TYR A 502 14.64 43.74 20.01
C TYR A 502 13.90 43.03 21.16
N ASN A 503 12.99 43.72 21.86
CA ASN A 503 12.29 43.19 23.03
C ASN A 503 10.77 43.10 22.87
N ASP A 504 10.22 43.36 21.69
CA ASP A 504 8.77 43.47 21.53
C ASP A 504 8.31 42.72 20.26
N THR A 505 8.63 41.42 20.21
CA THR A 505 8.12 40.46 19.21
C THR A 505 6.61 40.61 19.04
N GLU A 506 5.91 40.90 20.15
CA GLU A 506 4.47 41.17 20.19
C GLU A 506 4.08 42.39 19.35
N ARG A 507 4.83 43.49 19.39
CA ARG A 507 4.57 44.68 18.56
C ARG A 507 4.86 44.46 17.08
N VAL A 508 5.91 43.72 16.74
CA VAL A 508 6.22 43.39 15.35
C VAL A 508 5.11 42.52 14.76
N PHE A 509 4.68 41.51 15.52
CA PHE A 509 3.54 40.68 15.17
C PHE A 509 2.26 41.50 15.00
N GLN A 510 1.91 42.36 15.96
CA GLN A 510 0.73 43.24 15.88
C GLN A 510 0.73 44.09 14.63
N ARG A 511 1.86 44.75 14.33
CA ARG A 511 1.97 45.63 13.16
C ARG A 511 1.79 44.84 11.87
N ARG A 512 2.44 43.69 11.72
CA ARG A 512 2.32 42.86 10.52
C ARG A 512 0.92 42.28 10.37
N TYR A 513 0.31 41.85 11.47
CA TYR A 513 -1.07 41.39 11.48
C TYR A 513 -2.03 42.49 11.03
N GLU A 514 -1.87 43.73 11.52
CA GLU A 514 -2.67 44.88 11.09
C GLU A 514 -2.42 45.27 9.62
N GLU A 515 -1.18 45.20 9.15
CA GLU A 515 -0.83 45.48 7.76
C GLU A 515 -1.40 44.45 6.77
N ILE A 516 -1.39 43.16 7.13
CA ILE A 516 -1.83 42.07 6.26
C ILE A 516 -3.34 41.86 6.32
N PHE A 517 -3.94 41.92 7.52
CA PHE A 517 -5.35 41.60 7.74
C PHE A 517 -6.24 42.82 8.04
N GLY A 518 -5.66 44.02 8.21
CA GLY A 518 -6.41 45.27 8.42
C GLY A 518 -7.07 45.41 9.80
N SER A 519 -6.80 44.49 10.72
CA SER A 519 -7.34 44.47 12.08
C SER A 519 -6.21 44.54 13.11
N SER A 520 -6.34 45.43 14.09
CA SER A 520 -5.36 45.55 15.17
C SER A 520 -5.64 44.53 16.29
N LEU A 521 -4.59 43.93 16.83
CA LEU A 521 -4.65 42.99 17.95
C LEU A 521 -4.11 43.63 19.23
N SER A 522 -4.73 43.33 20.36
CA SER A 522 -4.16 43.59 21.68
C SER A 522 -2.98 42.67 21.99
N THR A 523 -2.17 43.05 22.97
CA THR A 523 -1.03 42.24 23.40
C THR A 523 -1.45 40.87 23.93
N GLU A 524 -2.59 40.79 24.59
CA GLU A 524 -3.11 39.53 25.12
C GLU A 524 -3.57 38.60 23.99
N GLU A 525 -4.22 39.13 22.95
CA GLU A 525 -4.63 38.34 21.77
C GLU A 525 -3.44 37.76 21.01
N VAL A 526 -2.33 38.51 20.92
CA VAL A 526 -1.09 38.01 20.31
C VAL A 526 -0.52 36.84 21.10
N LYS A 527 -0.45 36.97 22.42
CA LYS A 527 0.04 35.88 23.30
C LYS A 527 -0.81 34.63 23.17
N GLN A 528 -2.13 34.77 23.15
CA GLN A 528 -3.05 33.64 23.00
C GLN A 528 -2.85 32.92 21.66
N ARG A 529 -2.68 33.67 20.56
CA ARG A 529 -2.42 33.10 19.22
C ARG A 529 -1.09 32.36 19.14
N LEU A 530 -0.02 32.95 19.69
CA LEU A 530 1.30 32.30 19.77
C LEU A 530 1.28 31.03 20.64
N GLN A 531 0.55 31.06 21.76
CA GLN A 531 0.38 29.88 22.61
C GLN A 531 -0.42 28.78 21.91
N MET A 532 -1.48 29.13 21.20
CA MET A 532 -2.27 28.18 20.39
C MET A 532 -1.41 27.56 19.29
N PHE A 533 -0.64 28.37 18.55
CA PHE A 533 0.29 27.91 17.52
C PHE A 533 1.32 26.92 18.08
N ALA A 534 1.98 27.27 19.19
CA ALA A 534 2.96 26.39 19.83
C ALA A 534 2.33 25.08 20.34
N ARG A 535 1.10 25.16 20.88
CA ARG A 535 0.36 23.98 21.33
C ARG A 535 0.03 23.03 20.18
N MET A 536 -0.47 23.53 19.06
CA MET A 536 -0.80 22.69 17.90
C MET A 536 0.44 21.96 17.34
N ILE A 537 1.61 22.61 17.35
CA ILE A 537 2.88 21.96 16.98
C ILE A 537 3.25 20.87 17.99
N SER A 538 3.12 21.15 19.30
CA SER A 538 3.40 20.18 20.36
C SER A 538 2.49 18.96 20.27
N ASP A 539 1.18 19.19 20.11
CA ASP A 539 0.18 18.13 20.00
C ASP A 539 0.46 17.27 18.74
N HIS A 540 0.89 17.88 17.63
CA HIS A 540 1.31 17.16 16.44
C HIS A 540 2.57 16.30 16.69
N ALA A 541 3.60 16.86 17.34
CA ALA A 541 4.82 16.12 17.65
C ALA A 541 4.57 14.92 18.60
N GLU A 542 3.61 15.02 19.51
CA GLU A 542 3.19 13.92 20.39
C GLU A 542 2.43 12.82 19.65
N LEU A 543 1.64 13.18 18.63
CA LEU A 543 0.84 12.22 17.84
C LEU A 543 1.68 11.40 16.85
N TYR A 544 2.84 11.90 16.43
CA TYR A 544 3.72 11.25 15.45
C TYR A 544 5.12 10.97 16.04
N PRO A 545 5.33 9.81 16.69
CA PRO A 545 6.61 9.45 17.31
C PRO A 545 7.79 9.48 16.33
N GLY A 546 8.86 10.19 16.65
CA GLY A 546 10.00 10.45 15.75
C GLY A 546 9.99 11.85 15.13
N TYR A 547 8.83 12.53 15.12
CA TYR A 547 8.72 13.94 14.73
C TYR A 547 9.37 14.86 15.76
N ASP A 548 9.30 14.51 17.05
CA ASP A 548 10.06 15.13 18.14
C ASP A 548 11.57 15.17 17.85
N THR A 549 12.12 14.07 17.33
CA THR A 549 13.53 13.97 16.93
C THR A 549 13.84 14.85 15.72
N HIS A 550 12.87 15.02 14.80
CA HIS A 550 12.97 15.95 13.67
C HIS A 550 12.96 17.40 14.14
N VAL A 551 12.02 17.77 15.03
CA VAL A 551 11.94 19.09 15.66
C VAL A 551 13.22 19.39 16.45
N ASP A 552 13.69 18.47 17.30
CA ASP A 552 14.92 18.62 18.08
C ASP A 552 16.17 18.77 17.20
N LYS A 553 16.22 18.08 16.05
CA LYS A 553 17.27 18.24 15.04
C LYS A 553 17.20 19.62 14.36
N LEU A 554 16.00 20.13 14.09
CA LEU A 554 15.78 21.43 13.45
C LEU A 554 16.05 22.60 14.41
N THR A 555 15.64 22.48 15.67
CA THR A 555 15.73 23.55 16.67
C THR A 555 17.02 23.52 17.47
N GLY A 556 17.76 22.41 17.47
CA GLY A 556 18.89 22.19 18.36
C GLY A 556 18.50 22.31 19.85
N SER A 557 19.44 21.99 20.73
CA SER A 557 19.27 22.19 22.18
C SER A 557 19.38 23.68 22.54
N SER A 558 18.39 24.50 22.16
CA SER A 558 18.32 25.91 22.57
C SER A 558 17.93 26.00 24.05
N GLY A 559 18.92 26.38 24.87
CA GLY A 559 18.75 26.58 26.31
C GLY A 559 17.78 27.72 26.63
N SER A 560 17.02 27.51 27.69
CA SER A 560 15.97 28.37 28.26
C SER A 560 16.44 29.78 28.68
N ASN A 561 16.71 30.68 27.72
CA ASN A 561 16.91 32.10 28.03
C ASN A 561 16.12 33.01 27.08
N SER A 562 15.44 33.96 27.69
CA SER A 562 14.33 34.78 27.20
C SER A 562 14.71 35.88 26.20
N SER A 563 15.53 35.60 25.19
CA SER A 563 15.76 36.52 24.08
C SER A 563 16.11 35.74 22.80
N LEU A 564 15.22 35.79 21.80
CA LEU A 564 15.42 35.22 20.46
C LEU A 564 16.77 35.71 19.90
N ASN A 565 17.73 34.81 19.76
CA ASN A 565 19.04 35.11 19.17
C ASN A 565 19.09 34.74 17.67
N LEU A 566 20.18 35.08 16.98
CA LEU A 566 20.39 34.74 15.56
C LEU A 566 20.37 33.23 15.25
N SER A 567 20.70 32.36 16.22
CA SER A 567 20.53 30.90 16.07
C SER A 567 19.07 30.46 16.22
N ASP A 568 18.30 31.05 17.13
CA ASP A 568 16.87 30.80 17.27
C ASP A 568 16.11 31.24 16.01
N ARG A 569 16.56 32.32 15.35
CA ARG A 569 16.06 32.73 14.03
C ARG A 569 16.27 31.64 12.98
N ALA A 570 17.48 31.11 12.82
CA ALA A 570 17.76 30.06 11.84
C ALA A 570 16.97 28.76 12.15
N ASN A 571 16.76 28.49 13.44
CA ASN A 571 15.97 27.35 13.91
C ASN A 571 14.46 27.54 13.66
N ILE A 572 13.94 28.76 13.82
CA ILE A 572 12.55 29.10 13.48
C ILE A 572 12.35 29.17 11.97
N GLU A 573 13.28 29.73 11.19
CA GLU A 573 13.25 29.70 9.72
C GLU A 573 13.26 28.26 9.18
N LYS A 574 13.97 27.35 9.86
CA LYS A 574 13.94 25.90 9.57
C LYS A 574 12.65 25.21 10.01
N LEU A 575 12.09 25.57 11.16
CA LEU A 575 10.83 25.02 11.66
C LEU A 575 9.62 25.48 10.81
N LEU A 576 9.68 26.71 10.30
CA LEU A 576 8.67 27.33 9.44
C LEU A 576 8.92 27.10 7.94
N ASP A 577 10.01 26.40 7.59
CA ASP A 577 10.39 26.04 6.21
C ASP A 577 10.45 27.22 5.22
N THR A 578 10.98 28.37 5.65
CA THR A 578 10.93 29.63 4.88
C THR A 578 11.90 29.71 3.70
N ASN A 579 12.88 28.80 3.60
CA ASN A 579 13.91 28.83 2.55
C ASN A 579 13.65 27.86 1.38
N GLU A 580 12.72 26.90 1.49
CA GLU A 580 12.47 25.93 0.41
C GLU A 580 11.15 26.09 -0.34
N ARG A 581 10.21 26.96 0.06
CA ARG A 581 8.90 27.05 -0.60
C ARG A 581 8.65 28.35 -1.35
N THR A 582 8.94 28.36 -2.65
CA THR A 582 7.98 28.99 -3.56
C THR A 582 6.80 28.02 -3.71
N PHE A 583 5.58 28.43 -3.34
CA PHE A 583 4.30 27.72 -3.56
C PHE A 583 4.06 27.37 -5.05
N LYS A 584 4.87 26.49 -5.62
CA LYS A 584 4.86 26.13 -7.04
C LYS A 584 4.48 24.67 -7.27
N SER A 585 4.57 23.79 -6.28
CA SER A 585 4.13 22.40 -6.41
C SER A 585 3.40 21.87 -5.16
N PRO A 586 2.44 20.94 -5.32
CA PRO A 586 1.77 20.24 -4.21
C PRO A 586 2.67 19.25 -3.46
N GLY A 587 3.78 18.81 -4.06
CA GLY A 587 4.74 17.91 -3.39
C GLY A 587 5.40 18.59 -2.19
N ASP A 588 5.50 19.92 -2.23
CA ASP A 588 6.02 20.74 -1.14
C ASP A 588 5.02 20.87 0.03
N LEU A 589 3.80 20.32 -0.06
CA LEU A 589 2.83 20.28 1.05
C LEU A 589 2.86 18.96 1.83
N LEU A 590 3.56 17.94 1.32
CA LEU A 590 3.76 16.68 2.03
C LEU A 590 4.83 16.91 3.08
N TYR A 591 4.40 17.09 4.33
CA TYR A 591 5.22 16.63 5.44
C TYR A 591 5.41 15.11 5.26
N ASP A 592 6.65 14.62 5.36
CA ASP A 592 6.96 13.20 5.57
C ASP A 592 6.35 12.78 6.93
N CYS A 593 5.05 12.46 6.94
CA CYS A 593 4.30 11.87 8.04
C CYS A 593 3.58 10.62 7.55
#